data_AF-A0A2G9GH48-F1
#
_entry.id   AF-A0A2G9GH48-F1
#
_cell.length_a   1.000
_cell.length_b   1.000
_cell.length_c   1.000
_cell.angle_alpha   90.00
_cell.angle_beta   90.00
_cell.angle_gamma   90.00
#
_symmetry.space_group_name_H-M   'P 1'
#
loop_
_entity.id
_entity.type
_entity.pdbx_description
1 polymer ?
#
loop_
_entity_poly.entity_id
_entity_poly.type
_entity_poly.pdbx_seq_one_letter_code
_entity_poly.pdbx_strand_id
1 'polypeptide(L)'
;MAHGGEDGNRIEPGFDLPVEILSVIPTDPYDQLDLARKITSMAIASRVTNLESEAENLRQKLHDKDRRIQELEDKVSRLESGYKEAELRLRVAHEENMKLLKEKDSLALTARKLSRDLSKLKSLGWCLQQIMQTHNQYFC
;
A
#
# COMPACT_ATOMS: atom_id res chain seq x y z
N MET A 1 78.94 38.58 -17.52
CA MET A 1 78.21 38.06 -18.71
C MET A 1 77.57 36.75 -18.27
N ALA A 2 76.27 36.47 -18.34
CA ALA A 2 75.11 37.16 -18.89
C ALA A 2 73.84 36.53 -18.24
N HIS A 3 72.69 37.20 -18.44
CA HIS A 3 71.25 36.84 -18.25
C HIS A 3 70.86 35.39 -17.93
N GLY A 4 69.73 35.09 -17.28
CA GLY A 4 68.51 35.80 -16.92
C GLY A 4 67.65 34.81 -16.09
N GLY A 5 66.81 35.23 -15.14
CA GLY A 5 65.56 35.93 -15.42
C GLY A 5 64.50 34.92 -15.89
N GLU A 6 64.08 33.99 -15.02
CA GLU A 6 62.93 33.11 -15.28
C GLU A 6 61.71 33.65 -14.55
N ASP A 7 60.69 33.88 -15.37
CA ASP A 7 59.44 34.55 -15.10
C ASP A 7 58.64 33.92 -13.97
N GLY A 8 58.30 34.77 -13.00
CA GLY A 8 57.12 34.59 -12.17
C GLY A 8 55.86 34.76 -13.01
N ASN A 9 55.50 33.75 -13.80
CA ASN A 9 54.17 33.66 -14.39
C ASN A 9 53.18 33.18 -13.32
N ARG A 10 52.91 34.06 -12.36
CA ARG A 10 51.65 34.00 -11.60
C ARG A 10 50.55 34.28 -12.61
N ILE A 11 49.89 33.22 -13.06
CA ILE A 11 48.60 33.31 -13.73
C ILE A 11 47.63 33.87 -12.70
N GLU A 12 47.55 35.19 -12.60
CA GLU A 12 46.31 35.83 -12.22
C GLU A 12 45.39 35.70 -13.43
N PRO A 13 44.27 34.93 -13.34
CA PRO A 13 43.23 35.06 -14.33
C PRO A 13 42.68 36.48 -14.21
N GLY A 14 43.17 37.37 -15.09
CA GLY A 14 42.74 38.75 -15.20
C GLY A 14 41.22 38.80 -15.29
N PHE A 15 40.59 39.30 -14.24
CA PHE A 15 39.21 39.74 -14.30
C PHE A 15 39.21 41.07 -15.07
N ASP A 16 39.27 40.98 -16.40
CA ASP A 16 39.07 42.15 -17.25
C ASP A 16 37.58 42.49 -17.20
N LEU A 17 37.24 43.45 -16.36
CA LEU A 17 35.89 44.01 -16.33
C LEU A 17 35.68 44.88 -17.58
N PRO A 18 34.48 44.82 -18.20
CA PRO A 18 34.12 45.72 -19.28
C PRO A 18 34.33 47.19 -18.90
N VAL A 19 34.70 48.02 -19.89
CA VAL A 19 34.99 49.45 -19.69
C VAL A 19 33.80 50.18 -19.07
N GLU A 20 32.59 49.75 -19.42
CA GLU A 20 31.34 50.27 -18.85
C GLU A 20 31.25 50.02 -17.34
N ILE A 21 31.71 48.87 -16.85
CA ILE A 21 31.71 48.56 -15.42
C ILE A 21 32.85 49.31 -14.71
N LEU A 22 34.03 49.40 -15.33
CA LEU A 22 35.14 50.18 -14.78
C LEU A 22 34.77 51.66 -14.60
N SER A 23 33.97 52.21 -15.52
CA SER A 23 33.52 53.62 -15.48
C SER A 23 32.59 53.96 -14.32
N VAL A 24 31.93 52.96 -13.72
CA VAL A 24 31.00 53.15 -12.59
C VAL A 24 31.59 52.75 -11.24
N ILE A 25 32.82 52.21 -11.22
CA ILE A 25 33.52 51.89 -9.98
C ILE A 25 34.06 53.19 -9.37
N PRO A 26 33.78 53.45 -8.07
CA PRO A 26 34.34 54.61 -7.38
C PRO A 26 35.86 54.64 -7.48
N THR A 27 36.46 55.82 -7.64
CA THR A 27 37.93 55.95 -7.72
C THR A 27 38.57 56.02 -6.34
N ASP A 28 37.81 56.38 -5.31
CA ASP A 28 38.26 56.39 -3.91
C ASP A 28 38.34 54.95 -3.34
N PRO A 29 39.46 54.56 -2.70
CA PRO A 29 39.64 53.20 -2.18
C PRO A 29 38.63 52.79 -1.10
N TYR A 30 38.17 53.71 -0.25
CA TYR A 30 37.20 53.40 0.81
C TYR A 30 35.79 53.22 0.22
N ASP A 31 35.42 54.03 -0.77
CA ASP A 31 34.15 53.88 -1.48
C ASP A 31 34.09 52.55 -2.27
N GLN A 32 35.21 52.07 -2.81
CA GLN A 32 35.30 50.76 -3.44
C GLN A 32 35.07 49.61 -2.45
N LEU A 33 35.65 49.70 -1.25
CA LEU A 33 35.40 48.71 -0.19
C LEU A 33 33.93 48.70 0.25
N ASP A 34 33.30 49.87 0.34
CA ASP A 34 31.88 49.99 0.64
C ASP A 34 31.00 49.37 -0.46
N LEU A 35 31.35 49.59 -1.74
CA LEU A 35 30.68 48.95 -2.86
C LEU A 35 30.86 47.42 -2.85
N ALA A 36 32.08 46.93 -2.66
CA ALA A 36 32.36 45.50 -2.56
C ALA A 36 31.61 44.84 -1.40
N ARG A 37 31.53 45.53 -0.25
CA ARG A 37 30.74 45.09 0.90
C ARG A 37 29.26 45.00 0.54
N LYS A 38 28.69 46.03 -0.10
CA LYS A 38 27.28 46.02 -0.56
C LYS A 38 26.99 44.88 -1.52
N ILE A 39 27.84 44.67 -2.53
CA ILE A 39 27.71 43.56 -3.49
C ILE A 39 27.71 42.22 -2.76
N THR A 40 28.67 42.03 -1.84
CA THR A 40 28.77 40.80 -1.05
C THR A 40 27.53 40.60 -0.16
N SER A 41 27.07 41.66 0.50
CA SER A 41 25.85 41.62 1.32
C SER A 41 24.62 41.26 0.49
N MET A 42 24.47 41.82 -0.71
CA MET A 42 23.37 41.48 -1.63
C MET A 42 23.47 40.04 -2.13
N ALA A 43 24.66 39.56 -2.48
CA ALA A 43 24.88 38.19 -2.93
C ALA A 43 24.54 37.18 -1.81
N ILE A 44 24.95 37.47 -0.57
CA ILE A 44 24.61 36.66 0.60
C ILE A 44 23.09 36.71 0.84
N ALA A 45 22.48 37.90 0.86
CA ALA A 45 21.04 38.04 1.09
C ALA A 45 20.22 37.25 0.06
N SER A 46 20.55 37.37 -1.23
CA SER A 46 19.90 36.59 -2.30
C SER A 46 20.03 35.09 -2.08
N ARG A 47 21.22 34.61 -1.69
CA ARG A 47 21.45 33.18 -1.40
C ARG A 47 20.68 32.71 -0.16
N VAL A 48 20.61 33.53 0.89
CA VAL A 48 19.81 33.23 2.08
C VAL A 48 18.34 33.11 1.71
N THR A 49 17.78 34.07 0.96
CA THR A 49 16.38 34.02 0.51
C THR A 49 16.08 32.77 -0.32
N ASN A 50 16.99 32.39 -1.23
CA ASN A 50 16.82 31.17 -2.03
C ASN A 50 16.80 29.91 -1.14
N LEU A 51 17.73 29.80 -0.19
CA LEU A 51 17.79 28.68 0.75
C LEU A 51 16.57 28.63 1.68
N GLU A 52 16.08 29.78 2.14
CA GLU A 52 14.85 29.86 2.94
C GLU A 52 13.64 29.36 2.14
N SER A 53 13.53 29.75 0.87
CA SER A 53 12.46 29.28 -0.01
C SER A 53 12.53 27.78 -0.29
N GLU A 54 13.73 27.23 -0.47
CA GLU A 54 13.95 25.81 -0.69
C GLU A 54 13.63 25.00 0.57
N ALA A 55 14.08 25.48 1.75
CA ALA A 55 13.76 24.87 3.03
C ALA A 55 12.25 24.82 3.26
N GLU A 56 11.53 25.90 2.94
CA GLU A 56 10.07 25.93 3.08
C GLU A 56 9.38 24.97 2.11
N ASN A 57 9.82 24.92 0.86
CA ASN A 57 9.33 23.95 -0.12
C ASN A 57 9.57 22.50 0.33
N LEU A 58 10.72 22.21 0.93
CA LEU A 58 11.05 20.89 1.46
C LEU A 58 10.18 20.53 2.68
N ARG A 59 9.95 21.48 3.59
CA ARG A 59 9.03 21.28 4.73
C ARG A 59 7.61 20.99 4.26
N GLN A 60 7.11 21.73 3.27
CA GLN A 60 5.78 21.48 2.71
C GLN A 60 5.68 20.08 2.10
N LYS A 61 6.68 19.66 1.31
CA LYS A 61 6.74 18.30 0.73
C LYS A 61 6.79 17.23 1.81
N LEU A 62 7.48 17.48 2.92
CA LEU A 62 7.53 16.57 4.06
C LEU A 62 6.15 16.43 4.70
N HIS A 63 5.46 17.54 4.98
CA HIS A 63 4.09 17.52 5.51
C HIS A 63 3.10 16.78 4.59
N ASP A 64 3.18 16.98 3.27
CA ASP A 64 2.33 16.26 2.33
C ASP A 64 2.62 14.75 2.31
N LYS A 65 3.88 14.35 2.47
CA LYS A 65 4.27 12.95 2.62
C LYS A 65 3.76 12.35 3.93
N ASP A 66 3.89 13.05 5.05
CA ASP A 66 3.39 12.59 6.35
C ASP A 66 1.87 12.40 6.32
N ARG A 67 1.13 13.35 5.71
CA ARG A 67 -0.31 13.20 5.50
C ARG A 67 -0.63 11.93 4.68
N ARG A 68 0.15 11.69 3.62
CA ARG A 68 -0.05 10.50 2.78
C ARG A 68 0.29 9.20 3.52
N ILE A 69 1.30 9.20 4.38
CA ILE A 69 1.65 8.06 5.23
C ILE A 69 0.47 7.75 6.14
N GLN A 70 -0.08 8.74 6.85
CA GLN A 70 -1.24 8.55 7.72
C GLN A 70 -2.45 7.99 6.96
N GLU A 71 -2.76 8.53 5.78
CA GLU A 71 -3.84 8.01 4.94
C GLU A 71 -3.66 6.53 4.56
N LEU A 72 -2.41 6.12 4.29
CA LEU A 72 -2.07 4.74 3.94
C LEU A 72 -2.15 3.83 5.16
N GLU A 73 -1.64 4.26 6.31
CA GLU A 73 -1.74 3.52 7.58
C GLU A 73 -3.20 3.27 7.96
N ASP A 74 -4.06 4.28 7.86
CA ASP A 74 -5.50 4.12 8.12
C ASP A 74 -6.16 3.13 7.14
N LYS A 75 -5.74 3.13 5.87
CA LYS A 75 -6.25 2.17 4.87
C LYS A 75 -5.79 0.75 5.18
N VAL A 76 -4.54 0.57 5.56
CA VAL A 76 -4.00 -0.73 5.98
C VAL A 76 -4.77 -1.24 7.19
N SER A 77 -4.95 -0.41 8.22
CA SER A 77 -5.71 -0.79 9.42
C SER A 77 -7.15 -1.22 9.09
N ARG A 78 -7.84 -0.49 8.21
CA ARG A 78 -9.19 -0.86 7.73
C ARG A 78 -9.21 -2.19 6.99
N LEU A 79 -8.24 -2.40 6.09
CA LEU A 79 -8.12 -3.65 5.33
C LEU A 79 -7.81 -4.84 6.24
N GLU A 80 -6.91 -4.69 7.21
CA GLU A 80 -6.59 -5.72 8.19
C GLU A 80 -7.79 -6.11 9.04
N SER A 81 -8.58 -5.13 9.48
CA SER A 81 -9.82 -5.37 10.22
C SER A 81 -10.84 -6.14 9.37
N GLY A 82 -11.08 -5.69 8.13
CA GLY A 82 -11.99 -6.37 7.21
C GLY A 82 -11.53 -7.79 6.84
N TYR A 83 -10.23 -7.99 6.67
CA TYR A 83 -9.65 -9.32 6.43
C TYR A 83 -9.90 -10.26 7.61
N LYS A 84 -9.62 -9.82 8.84
CA LYS A 84 -9.85 -10.62 10.06
C LYS A 84 -11.33 -10.98 10.24
N GLU A 85 -12.22 -10.04 9.95
CA GLU A 85 -13.67 -10.29 10.01
C GLU A 85 -14.12 -11.31 8.95
N ALA A 86 -13.64 -11.17 7.71
CA ALA A 86 -13.93 -12.12 6.63
C ALA A 86 -13.38 -13.52 6.94
N GLU A 87 -12.17 -13.61 7.48
CA GLU A 87 -11.54 -14.87 7.90
C GLU A 87 -12.37 -15.55 9.00
N LEU A 88 -12.83 -14.79 10.00
CA LEU A 88 -13.69 -15.30 11.07
C LEU A 88 -15.01 -15.84 10.51
N ARG A 89 -15.68 -15.06 9.64
CA ARG A 89 -16.92 -15.49 8.97
C ARG A 89 -16.72 -16.76 8.16
N LEU A 90 -15.63 -16.85 7.39
CA LEU A 90 -15.30 -18.05 6.61
C LEU A 90 -15.10 -19.26 7.52
N ARG A 91 -14.40 -19.09 8.64
CA ARG A 91 -14.16 -20.16 9.62
C ARG A 91 -15.46 -20.69 10.21
N VAL A 92 -16.35 -19.79 10.63
CA VAL A 92 -17.68 -20.14 11.17
C VAL A 92 -18.50 -20.89 10.11
N ALA A 93 -18.62 -20.34 8.91
CA ALA A 93 -19.37 -20.97 7.82
C ALA A 93 -18.80 -22.35 7.43
N HIS A 94 -17.48 -22.51 7.48
CA HIS A 94 -16.84 -23.80 7.23
C HIS A 94 -17.18 -24.83 8.33
N GLU A 95 -17.16 -24.42 9.61
CA GLU A 95 -17.52 -25.31 10.71
C GLU A 95 -19.00 -25.74 10.64
N GLU A 96 -19.90 -24.81 10.32
CA GLU A 96 -21.32 -25.09 10.11
C GLU A 96 -21.55 -26.05 8.94
N ASN A 97 -20.88 -25.84 7.80
CA ASN A 97 -20.94 -26.76 6.67
C ASN A 97 -20.49 -28.19 7.05
N MET A 98 -19.44 -28.31 7.86
CA MET A 98 -19.00 -29.62 8.35
C MET A 98 -20.02 -30.29 9.28
N LYS A 99 -20.74 -29.52 10.11
CA LYS A 99 -21.84 -30.04 10.94
C LYS A 99 -23.01 -30.52 10.06
N LEU A 100 -23.44 -29.69 9.12
CA LEU A 100 -24.50 -30.02 8.16
C LEU A 100 -24.17 -31.25 7.32
N LEU A 101 -22.91 -31.42 6.92
CA LEU A 101 -22.49 -32.60 6.15
C LEU A 101 -22.67 -33.90 6.95
N LYS A 102 -22.30 -33.89 8.24
CA LYS A 102 -22.49 -35.03 9.15
C LYS A 102 -23.97 -35.34 9.35
N GLU A 103 -24.80 -34.31 9.56
CA GLU A 103 -26.25 -34.48 9.69
C GLU A 103 -26.87 -35.04 8.42
N LYS A 104 -26.47 -34.53 7.25
CA LYS A 104 -26.90 -35.03 5.94
C LYS A 104 -26.54 -36.50 5.74
N ASP A 105 -25.34 -36.93 6.14
CA ASP A 105 -24.94 -38.34 6.06
C ASP A 105 -25.74 -39.22 7.03
N SER A 106 -25.99 -38.74 8.26
CA SER A 106 -26.86 -39.43 9.23
C SER A 106 -28.28 -39.61 8.69
N LEU A 107 -28.87 -38.55 8.14
CA LEU A 107 -30.20 -38.59 7.51
C LEU A 107 -30.24 -39.51 6.29
N ALA A 108 -29.18 -39.55 5.48
CA ALA A 108 -29.10 -40.47 4.34
C ALA A 108 -29.10 -41.94 4.79
N LEU A 109 -28.42 -42.26 5.90
CA LEU A 109 -28.43 -43.60 6.48
C LEU A 109 -29.82 -44.00 7.00
N THR A 110 -30.50 -43.09 7.70
CA THR A 110 -31.87 -43.35 8.20
C THR A 110 -32.86 -43.51 7.06
N ALA A 111 -32.81 -42.66 6.02
CA ALA A 111 -33.64 -42.78 4.83
C ALA A 111 -33.44 -44.14 4.13
N ARG A 112 -32.19 -44.58 3.94
CA ARG A 112 -31.88 -45.90 3.37
C ARG A 112 -32.41 -47.05 4.22
N LYS A 113 -32.36 -46.93 5.55
CA LYS A 113 -32.94 -47.94 6.46
C LYS A 113 -34.46 -48.02 6.30
N LEU A 114 -35.15 -46.89 6.35
CA LEU A 114 -36.60 -46.82 6.19
C LEU A 114 -37.06 -47.35 4.83
N SER A 115 -36.35 -47.04 3.74
CA SER A 115 -36.68 -47.59 2.41
C SER A 115 -36.59 -49.12 2.37
N ARG A 116 -35.59 -49.71 3.05
CA ARG A 116 -35.47 -51.17 3.16
C ARG A 116 -36.60 -51.77 3.99
N ASP A 117 -36.93 -51.15 5.11
CA ASP A 117 -37.99 -51.65 5.99
C ASP A 117 -39.38 -51.53 5.35
N LEU A 118 -39.64 -50.46 4.59
CA LEU A 118 -40.84 -50.30 3.77
C LEU A 118 -40.94 -51.39 2.69
N SER A 119 -39.82 -51.70 2.02
CA SER A 119 -39.78 -52.77 1.01
C SER A 119 -40.10 -54.14 1.61
N LYS A 120 -39.56 -54.44 2.81
CA LYS A 120 -39.91 -55.66 3.57
C LYS A 120 -41.39 -55.67 3.92
N LEU A 121 -41.92 -54.60 4.50
CA LEU A 121 -43.33 -54.51 4.88
C LEU A 121 -44.25 -54.72 3.68
N LYS A 122 -43.92 -54.12 2.52
CA LYS A 122 -44.66 -54.32 1.28
C LYS A 122 -44.65 -55.79 0.85
N SER A 123 -43.49 -56.48 0.90
CA SER A 123 -43.40 -57.90 0.57
C SER A 123 -44.24 -58.79 1.49
N LEU A 124 -44.27 -58.49 2.79
CA LEU A 124 -45.14 -59.18 3.75
C LEU A 124 -46.62 -58.96 3.43
N GLY A 125 -47.01 -57.74 3.08
CA GLY A 125 -48.37 -57.41 2.64
C GLY A 125 -48.79 -58.23 1.41
N TRP A 126 -47.93 -58.31 0.39
CA TRP A 126 -48.18 -59.16 -0.80
C TRP A 126 -48.30 -60.65 -0.44
N CYS A 127 -47.45 -61.16 0.46
CA CYS A 127 -47.49 -62.54 0.91
C CYS A 127 -48.81 -62.88 1.62
N LEU A 128 -49.25 -62.01 2.55
CA LEU A 128 -50.52 -62.17 3.25
C LEU A 128 -51.70 -62.17 2.28
N GLN A 129 -51.72 -61.25 1.32
CA GLN A 129 -52.75 -61.21 0.29
C GLN A 129 -52.79 -62.52 -0.52
N GLN A 130 -51.64 -63.06 -0.90
CA GLN A 130 -51.55 -64.31 -1.64
C GLN A 130 -52.10 -65.49 -0.84
N ILE A 131 -51.76 -65.60 0.45
CA ILE A 131 -52.26 -66.66 1.35
C ILE A 131 -53.79 -66.57 1.49
N MET A 132 -54.34 -65.37 1.63
CA MET A 132 -55.78 -65.19 1.71
C MET A 132 -56.50 -65.61 0.43
N GLN A 133 -55.94 -65.28 -0.74
CA GLN A 133 -56.50 -65.68 -2.03
C GLN A 133 -56.46 -67.20 -2.23
N THR A 134 -55.34 -67.85 -1.91
CA THR A 134 -55.22 -69.31 -2.03
C THR A 134 -56.14 -70.03 -1.05
N HIS A 135 -56.19 -69.61 0.21
CA HIS A 135 -57.08 -70.23 1.20
C HIS A 135 -58.56 -70.14 0.79
N ASN A 136 -59.01 -69.01 0.24
CA ASN A 136 -60.38 -68.86 -0.24
C ASN A 136 -60.68 -69.76 -1.46
N GLN A 137 -59.67 -70.04 -2.29
CA GLN A 137 -59.79 -70.91 -3.46
C GLN A 137 -59.80 -72.42 -3.11
N TYR A 138 -59.24 -72.82 -1.96
CA TYR A 138 -59.24 -74.22 -1.49
C TYR A 138 -60.41 -74.56 -0.56
N PHE A 139 -61.12 -73.56 -0.01
CA PHE A 139 -62.27 -73.74 0.89
C PHE A 139 -63.63 -73.37 0.26
N CYS A 140 -63.66 -73.04 -1.04
CA CYS A 140 -64.87 -73.01 -1.88
C CYS A 140 -64.87 -74.23 -2.81
#